data_AF-A0A6I6G7A3-F1
#
_entry.id   AF-A0A6I6G7A3-F1
#
_cell.length_a   1.000
_cell.length_b   1.000
_cell.length_c   1.000
_cell.angle_alpha   90.00
_cell.angle_beta   90.00
_cell.angle_gamma   90.00
#
_symmetry.space_group_name_H-M   'P 1'
#
loop_
_entity.id
_entity.type
_entity.pdbx_description
1 polymer ?
#
loop_
_entity_poly.entity_id
_entity_poly.type
_entity_poly.pdbx_seq_one_letter_code
_entity_poly.pdbx_strand_id
1 'polypeptide(L)'
;MNSSIGHIANHKTTNEQGLILGEISFHGVGWQAQFSYDDKIEIDVIKLSELDIGELKSDYETLSRLLRDINSTIQQTRELASEILCNFIEEVGADIDLETLQNALNKLVDRIAIEDNWNVGQKLGESIYELICLQKIDKTTEFELIKKLALLDKDFLHSCLDDEEYLQIKEVNDYINDKTKWWNTGS
;
A
#
# COMPACT_ATOMS: atom_id res chain seq x y z
N MET A 1 -25.34 -3.34 -3.81
CA MET A 1 -24.96 -1.92 -3.93
C MET A 1 -23.86 -1.85 -4.96
N ASN A 2 -23.89 -0.86 -5.85
CA ASN A 2 -22.73 -0.57 -6.68
C ASN A 2 -21.68 0.07 -5.75
N SER A 3 -20.45 -0.44 -5.77
CA SER A 3 -19.36 0.12 -4.97
C SER A 3 -19.12 1.59 -5.38
N SER A 4 -18.93 2.49 -4.41
CA SER A 4 -18.53 3.87 -4.68
C SER A 4 -17.01 4.03 -4.76
N ILE A 5 -16.27 2.96 -4.50
CA ILE A 5 -14.80 2.92 -4.63
C ILE A 5 -14.40 3.31 -6.06
N GLY A 6 -13.34 4.11 -6.18
CA GLY A 6 -12.85 4.66 -7.44
C GLY A 6 -13.67 5.85 -7.96
N HIS A 7 -14.77 6.26 -7.33
CA HIS A 7 -15.53 7.42 -7.79
C HIS A 7 -14.97 8.72 -7.22
N ILE A 8 -14.95 9.77 -8.05
CA ILE A 8 -14.84 11.15 -7.54
C ILE A 8 -16.07 11.42 -6.68
N ALA A 9 -15.89 12.15 -5.58
CA ALA A 9 -16.99 12.76 -4.86
C ALA A 9 -16.64 14.17 -4.39
N ASN A 10 -17.69 14.96 -4.16
CA ASN A 10 -17.57 16.26 -3.48
C ASN A 10 -18.13 16.13 -2.07
N HIS A 11 -17.43 16.68 -1.09
CA HIS A 11 -17.96 16.81 0.26
C HIS A 11 -19.06 17.88 0.28
N LYS A 12 -20.28 17.51 0.66
CA LYS A 12 -21.47 18.39 0.64
C LYS A 12 -21.33 19.70 1.43
N THR A 13 -20.49 19.71 2.47
CA THR A 13 -20.35 20.86 3.37
C THR A 13 -19.17 21.74 3.01
N THR A 14 -18.01 21.13 2.73
CA THR A 14 -16.78 21.88 2.43
C THR A 14 -16.61 22.17 0.94
N ASN A 15 -17.38 21.51 0.07
CA ASN A 15 -17.22 21.48 -1.39
C ASN A 15 -15.83 21.01 -1.85
N GLU A 16 -15.06 20.35 -0.98
CA GLU A 16 -13.78 19.76 -1.35
C GLU A 16 -14.02 18.51 -2.19
N GLN A 17 -13.24 18.37 -3.26
CA GLN A 17 -13.26 17.21 -4.15
C GLN A 17 -12.20 16.20 -3.74
N GLY A 18 -12.50 14.94 -4.01
CA GLY A 18 -11.60 13.83 -3.74
C GLY A 18 -12.05 12.54 -4.38
N LEU A 19 -11.28 11.48 -4.14
CA LEU A 19 -11.50 10.13 -4.62
C LEU A 19 -11.89 9.22 -3.46
N ILE A 20 -12.95 8.41 -3.63
CA ILE A 20 -13.29 7.37 -2.66
C ILE A 20 -12.36 6.17 -2.90
N LEU A 21 -11.49 5.88 -1.94
CA LEU A 21 -10.50 4.80 -2.04
C LEU A 21 -10.98 3.48 -1.43
N GLY A 22 -11.93 3.54 -0.51
CA GLY A 22 -12.47 2.37 0.15
C GLY A 22 -13.74 2.70 0.93
N GLU A 23 -14.46 1.66 1.34
CA GLU A 23 -15.68 1.78 2.14
C GLU A 23 -15.59 0.89 3.37
N ILE A 24 -15.90 1.46 4.53
CA ILE A 24 -15.93 0.76 5.82
C ILE A 24 -17.28 0.97 6.48
N SER A 25 -17.74 -0.01 7.27
CA SER A 25 -18.96 0.14 8.06
C SER A 25 -18.69 -0.21 9.52
N PHE A 26 -19.20 0.63 10.42
CA PHE A 26 -19.17 0.38 11.85
C PHE A 26 -20.59 0.19 12.36
N HIS A 27 -20.76 -0.72 13.32
CA HIS A 27 -22.05 -0.98 13.93
C HIS A 27 -22.65 0.31 14.50
N GLY A 28 -23.83 0.70 14.02
CA GLY A 28 -24.54 1.90 14.47
C GLY A 28 -24.11 3.23 13.84
N VAL A 29 -23.08 3.26 12.97
CA VAL A 29 -22.59 4.51 12.35
C VAL A 29 -22.86 4.57 10.83
N GLY A 30 -23.23 3.44 10.22
CA GLY A 30 -23.48 3.34 8.79
C GLY A 30 -22.20 3.21 7.97
N TRP A 31 -22.34 3.32 6.64
CA TRP A 31 -21.22 3.25 5.69
C TRP A 31 -20.44 4.56 5.62
N GLN A 32 -19.12 4.44 5.63
CA GLN A 32 -18.15 5.52 5.55
C GLN A 32 -17.18 5.26 4.41
N ALA A 33 -16.77 6.33 3.75
CA ALA A 33 -15.80 6.36 2.67
C ALA A 33 -14.43 6.76 3.24
N GLN A 34 -13.38 6.04 2.85
CA GLN A 34 -12.00 6.51 2.96
C GLN A 34 -11.76 7.47 1.79
N PHE A 35 -11.87 8.77 2.06
CA PHE A 35 -11.93 9.85 1.07
C PHE A 35 -10.59 10.57 0.98
N SER A 36 -9.97 10.50 -0.20
CA SER A 36 -8.68 11.13 -0.49
C SER A 36 -8.88 12.45 -1.22
N TYR A 37 -8.47 13.57 -0.61
CA TYR A 37 -8.66 14.91 -1.18
C TYR A 37 -7.77 15.18 -2.39
N ASP A 38 -8.25 16.00 -3.33
CA ASP A 38 -7.48 16.39 -4.52
C ASP A 38 -6.31 17.32 -4.18
N ASP A 39 -6.57 18.33 -3.36
CA ASP A 39 -5.62 19.40 -3.06
C ASP A 39 -4.74 19.13 -1.83
N LYS A 40 -4.89 17.95 -1.19
CA LYS A 40 -4.14 17.55 0.01
C LYS A 40 -3.71 16.11 -0.09
N ILE A 41 -2.56 15.78 0.51
CA ILE A 41 -2.09 14.40 0.68
C ILE A 41 -2.67 13.86 2.00
N GLU A 42 -3.98 13.65 2.00
CA GLU A 42 -4.76 13.33 3.19
C GLU A 42 -5.92 12.42 2.81
N ILE A 43 -6.15 11.40 3.63
CA ILE A 43 -7.32 10.52 3.58
C ILE A 43 -8.09 10.69 4.88
N ASP A 44 -9.35 11.05 4.75
CA ASP A 44 -10.31 11.11 5.85
C ASP A 44 -11.34 9.99 5.76
N VAL A 45 -12.04 9.76 6.87
CA VAL A 45 -13.18 8.84 6.93
C VAL A 45 -14.47 9.66 7.02
N ILE A 46 -15.23 9.68 5.92
CA ILE A 46 -16.40 10.54 5.75
C ILE A 46 -17.65 9.66 5.58
N LYS A 47 -18.79 10.02 6.16
CA LYS A 47 -20.03 9.25 5.91
C LYS A 47 -20.40 9.34 4.43
N LEU A 48 -20.78 8.23 3.80
CA LEU A 48 -21.22 8.26 2.39
C LEU A 48 -22.39 9.23 2.17
N SER A 49 -23.26 9.43 3.18
CA SER A 49 -24.36 10.40 3.12
C SER A 49 -23.89 11.86 3.01
N GLU A 50 -22.64 12.17 3.33
CA GLU A 50 -22.03 13.51 3.29
C GLU A 50 -21.29 13.78 1.96
N LEU A 51 -21.31 12.81 1.04
CA LEU A 51 -20.68 12.89 -0.26
C LEU A 51 -21.72 12.97 -1.38
N ASP A 52 -21.43 13.78 -2.38
CA ASP A 52 -22.09 13.76 -3.70
C ASP A 52 -21.19 12.97 -4.66
N ILE A 53 -21.58 11.73 -4.94
CA ILE A 53 -20.80 10.77 -5.73
C ILE A 53 -20.95 11.09 -7.22
N GLY A 54 -19.80 11.23 -7.89
CA GLY A 54 -19.67 11.61 -9.29
C GLY A 54 -19.22 10.44 -10.19
N GLU A 55 -18.28 10.72 -11.08
CA GLU A 55 -17.80 9.77 -12.09
C GLU A 55 -16.82 8.73 -11.50
N LEU A 56 -16.87 7.51 -12.04
CA LEU A 56 -15.88 6.47 -11.78
C LEU A 56 -14.58 6.80 -12.51
N LYS A 57 -13.46 6.70 -11.80
CA LYS A 57 -12.10 6.85 -12.32
C LYS A 57 -11.46 5.53 -12.66
N SER A 58 -10.38 5.63 -13.42
CA SER A 58 -9.58 4.47 -13.81
C SER A 58 -8.79 3.90 -12.62
N ASP A 59 -8.47 2.61 -12.68
CA ASP A 59 -7.58 1.96 -11.71
C ASP A 59 -6.21 2.64 -11.64
N TYR A 60 -5.73 3.19 -12.76
CA TYR A 60 -4.50 4.00 -12.81
C TYR A 60 -4.58 5.25 -11.94
N GLU A 61 -5.71 5.96 -11.96
CA GLU A 61 -5.94 7.14 -11.11
C GLU A 61 -6.01 6.75 -9.64
N THR A 62 -6.68 5.63 -9.32
CA THR A 62 -6.76 5.09 -7.96
C THR A 62 -5.38 4.68 -7.44
N LEU A 63 -4.60 3.92 -8.21
CA LEU A 63 -3.24 3.54 -7.87
C LEU A 63 -2.34 4.76 -7.66
N SER A 64 -2.39 5.72 -8.59
CA SER A 64 -1.63 6.97 -8.49
C SER A 64 -1.97 7.73 -7.21
N ARG A 65 -3.25 7.76 -6.83
CA ARG A 65 -3.74 8.40 -5.61
C ARG A 65 -3.20 7.71 -4.36
N LEU A 66 -3.26 6.38 -4.29
CA LEU A 66 -2.72 5.60 -3.18
C LEU A 66 -1.20 5.81 -3.03
N LEU A 67 -0.45 5.75 -4.13
CA LEU A 67 1.00 5.99 -4.13
C LEU A 67 1.38 7.42 -3.71
N ARG A 68 0.52 8.41 -3.96
CA ARG A 68 0.67 9.76 -3.42
C ARG A 68 0.47 9.76 -1.91
N ASP A 69 -0.58 9.12 -1.43
CA ASP A 69 -1.03 9.22 -0.03
C ASP A 69 -0.19 8.41 0.96
N ILE A 70 0.47 7.32 0.53
CA ILE A 70 1.48 6.64 1.36
C ILE A 70 2.67 7.56 1.73
N ASN A 71 2.85 8.67 1.01
CA ASN A 71 3.88 9.68 1.31
C ASN A 71 3.37 10.84 2.19
N SER A 72 2.14 10.75 2.72
CA SER A 72 1.60 11.77 3.62
C SER A 72 2.46 11.95 4.87
N THR A 73 2.55 13.18 5.35
CA THR A 73 3.12 13.46 6.69
C THR A 73 2.19 12.99 7.81
N ILE A 74 0.90 12.79 7.52
CA ILE A 74 -0.11 12.36 8.48
C ILE A 74 -0.07 10.82 8.60
N GLN A 75 0.18 10.31 9.81
CA GLN A 75 0.29 8.88 10.05
C GLN A 75 -0.98 8.11 9.66
N GLN A 76 -2.15 8.59 10.08
CA GLN A 76 -3.43 7.96 9.75
C GLN A 76 -3.64 7.82 8.24
N THR A 77 -3.29 8.85 7.46
CA THR A 77 -3.37 8.79 6.00
C THR A 77 -2.46 7.70 5.45
N ARG A 78 -1.22 7.57 5.94
CA ARG A 78 -0.31 6.51 5.48
C ARG A 78 -0.82 5.12 5.84
N GLU A 79 -1.36 4.95 7.04
CA GLU A 79 -1.96 3.69 7.50
C GLU A 79 -3.10 3.28 6.55
N LEU A 80 -4.08 4.16 6.33
CA LEU A 80 -5.20 3.91 5.41
C LEU A 80 -4.71 3.65 3.98
N ALA A 81 -3.81 4.49 3.46
CA ALA A 81 -3.31 4.34 2.09
C ALA A 81 -2.57 3.02 1.90
N SER A 82 -1.72 2.62 2.85
CA SER A 82 -0.95 1.37 2.76
C SER A 82 -1.84 0.12 2.82
N GLU A 83 -2.88 0.14 3.66
CA GLU A 83 -3.83 -0.96 3.76
C GLU A 83 -4.66 -1.09 2.48
N ILE A 84 -5.21 0.02 1.98
CA ILE A 84 -6.01 0.03 0.75
C ILE A 84 -5.15 -0.36 -0.45
N LEU A 85 -3.89 0.10 -0.52
CA LEU A 85 -2.98 -0.21 -1.61
C LEU A 85 -2.67 -1.70 -1.72
N CYS A 86 -2.46 -2.37 -0.58
CA CYS A 86 -2.22 -3.81 -0.55
C CYS A 86 -3.40 -4.57 -1.18
N ASN A 87 -4.62 -4.30 -0.69
CA ASN A 87 -5.84 -4.93 -1.19
C ASN A 87 -6.09 -4.59 -2.67
N PHE A 88 -5.84 -3.33 -3.07
CA PHE A 88 -6.01 -2.88 -4.44
C PHE A 88 -5.09 -3.64 -5.40
N ILE A 89 -3.82 -3.84 -5.04
CA ILE A 89 -2.87 -4.60 -5.87
C ILE A 89 -3.31 -6.06 -6.00
N GLU A 90 -3.73 -6.68 -4.90
CA GLU A 90 -4.24 -8.06 -4.88
C GLU A 90 -5.44 -8.23 -5.82
N GLU A 91 -6.40 -7.30 -5.78
CA GLU A 91 -7.66 -7.43 -6.51
C GLU A 91 -7.56 -7.02 -7.99
N VAL A 92 -6.88 -5.91 -8.30
CA VAL A 92 -6.90 -5.30 -9.65
C VAL A 92 -5.52 -5.18 -10.29
N GLY A 93 -4.43 -5.50 -9.57
CA GLY A 93 -3.07 -5.39 -10.10
C GLY A 93 -2.83 -6.24 -11.35
N ALA A 94 -3.59 -7.33 -11.52
CA ALA A 94 -3.54 -8.19 -12.71
C ALA A 94 -3.93 -7.48 -14.01
N ASP A 95 -4.71 -6.40 -13.96
CA ASP A 95 -5.16 -5.65 -15.15
C ASP A 95 -4.31 -4.40 -15.46
N ILE A 96 -3.41 -4.02 -14.55
CA ILE A 96 -2.52 -2.86 -14.69
C ILE A 96 -1.27 -3.24 -15.51
N ASP A 97 -0.84 -2.37 -16.42
CA ASP A 97 0.35 -2.67 -17.24
C ASP A 97 1.64 -2.74 -16.41
N LEU A 98 2.63 -3.49 -16.94
CA LEU A 98 3.90 -3.74 -16.25
C LEU A 98 4.69 -2.46 -15.94
N GLU A 99 4.70 -1.48 -16.85
CA GLU A 99 5.45 -0.23 -16.67
C GLU A 99 4.89 0.56 -15.47
N THR A 100 3.56 0.63 -15.38
CA THR A 100 2.88 1.26 -14.23
C THR A 100 3.20 0.53 -12.93
N LEU A 101 3.18 -0.81 -12.91
CA LEU A 101 3.50 -1.59 -11.70
C LEU A 101 4.97 -1.45 -11.29
N GLN A 102 5.90 -1.39 -12.24
CA GLN A 102 7.33 -1.13 -11.96
C GLN A 102 7.54 0.27 -11.35
N ASN A 103 6.82 1.27 -11.86
CA ASN A 103 6.85 2.61 -11.27
C ASN A 103 6.26 2.63 -9.85
N ALA A 104 5.18 1.89 -9.61
CA ALA A 104 4.60 1.72 -8.26
C ALA A 104 5.60 1.05 -7.31
N LEU A 105 6.26 -0.02 -7.75
CA LEU A 105 7.27 -0.74 -6.99
C LEU A 105 8.42 0.16 -6.55
N ASN A 106 8.96 0.98 -7.44
CA ASN A 106 10.04 1.92 -7.10
C ASN A 106 9.60 2.88 -5.98
N LYS A 107 8.37 3.43 -6.07
CA LYS A 107 7.81 4.32 -5.05
C LYS A 107 7.59 3.62 -3.71
N LEU A 108 7.15 2.36 -3.73
CA LEU A 108 6.99 1.55 -2.52
C LEU A 108 8.33 1.34 -1.80
N VAL A 109 9.36 0.95 -2.54
CA VAL A 109 10.70 0.74 -1.98
C VAL A 109 11.27 2.03 -1.39
N ASP A 110 11.12 3.16 -2.10
CA ASP A 110 11.58 4.46 -1.61
C ASP A 110 10.85 4.89 -0.34
N ARG A 111 9.54 4.60 -0.23
CA ARG A 111 8.77 4.86 0.99
C ARG A 111 9.19 3.97 2.14
N ILE A 112 9.37 2.66 1.90
CA ILE A 112 9.82 1.69 2.92
C ILE A 112 11.15 2.10 3.54
N ALA A 113 12.09 2.59 2.73
CA ALA A 113 13.41 2.99 3.20
C ALA A 113 13.36 4.04 4.34
N ILE A 114 12.32 4.89 4.35
CA ILE A 114 12.14 5.96 5.33
C ILE A 114 10.96 5.74 6.29
N GLU A 115 10.30 4.58 6.24
CA GLU A 115 9.15 4.29 7.12
C GLU A 115 9.63 3.72 8.46
N ASP A 116 9.05 4.24 9.54
CA ASP A 116 9.36 3.86 10.92
C ASP A 116 8.11 3.31 11.63
N ASN A 117 6.92 3.53 11.09
CA ASN A 117 5.70 2.89 11.58
C ASN A 117 5.64 1.44 11.11
N TRP A 118 5.67 0.51 12.07
CA TRP A 118 5.63 -0.93 11.84
C TRP A 118 4.47 -1.37 10.94
N ASN A 119 3.25 -0.92 11.26
CA ASN A 119 2.04 -1.36 10.56
C ASN A 119 2.04 -0.88 9.11
N VAL A 120 2.43 0.38 8.88
CA VAL A 120 2.57 0.93 7.53
C VAL A 120 3.66 0.17 6.77
N GLY A 121 4.83 0.00 7.37
CA GLY A 121 5.96 -0.70 6.76
C GLY A 121 5.61 -2.13 6.36
N GLN A 122 4.92 -2.87 7.25
CA GLN A 122 4.44 -4.22 6.98
C GLN A 122 3.49 -4.23 5.77
N LYS A 123 2.50 -3.33 5.73
CA LYS A 123 1.54 -3.27 4.61
C LYS A 123 2.18 -2.87 3.29
N LEU A 124 3.19 -2.02 3.31
CA LEU A 124 3.99 -1.72 2.12
C LEU A 124 4.82 -2.92 1.66
N GLY A 125 5.38 -3.70 2.60
CA GLY A 125 6.07 -4.95 2.29
C GLY A 125 5.14 -5.99 1.67
N GLU A 126 3.96 -6.20 2.25
CA GLU A 126 2.89 -7.05 1.71
C GLU A 126 2.47 -6.58 0.31
N SER A 127 2.31 -5.27 0.10
CA SER A 127 2.00 -4.72 -1.23
C SER A 127 3.05 -5.06 -2.29
N ILE A 128 4.34 -5.07 -1.92
CA ILE A 128 5.41 -5.51 -2.84
C ILE A 128 5.32 -7.00 -3.12
N TYR A 129 5.04 -7.81 -2.10
CA TYR A 129 4.85 -9.25 -2.27
C TYR A 129 3.68 -9.55 -3.23
N GLU A 130 2.54 -8.88 -3.07
CA GLU A 130 1.40 -9.02 -3.98
C GLU A 130 1.79 -8.69 -5.44
N LEU A 131 2.57 -7.62 -5.66
CA LEU A 131 3.09 -7.28 -6.99
C LEU A 131 3.96 -8.39 -7.60
N ILE A 132 4.78 -9.03 -6.77
CA ILE A 132 5.62 -10.16 -7.20
C ILE A 132 4.73 -11.36 -7.57
N CYS A 133 3.71 -11.65 -6.75
CA CYS A 133 2.76 -12.74 -6.99
C CYS A 133 1.95 -12.59 -8.30
N LEU A 134 1.83 -11.38 -8.85
CA LEU A 134 1.27 -11.17 -10.19
C LEU A 134 2.12 -11.80 -11.31
N GLN A 135 3.37 -12.17 -11.04
CA GLN A 135 4.32 -12.80 -11.99
C GLN A 135 4.53 -11.98 -13.28
N LYS A 136 4.42 -10.65 -13.17
CA LYS A 136 4.60 -9.74 -14.30
C LYS A 136 6.04 -9.29 -14.51
N ILE A 137 6.86 -9.36 -13.46
CA ILE A 137 8.30 -9.10 -13.54
C ILE A 137 9.06 -10.40 -13.76
N ASP A 138 10.23 -10.33 -14.41
CA ASP A 138 11.09 -11.50 -14.56
C ASP A 138 11.81 -11.82 -13.25
N LYS A 139 12.27 -13.07 -13.14
CA LYS A 139 12.86 -13.59 -11.90
C LYS A 139 14.18 -12.92 -11.52
N THR A 140 14.91 -12.35 -12.47
CA THR A 140 16.14 -11.58 -12.18
C THR A 140 15.78 -10.26 -11.52
N THR A 141 14.80 -9.53 -12.09
CA THR A 141 14.27 -8.29 -11.52
C THR A 141 13.69 -8.51 -10.12
N GLU A 142 12.96 -9.60 -9.92
CA GLU A 142 12.42 -9.99 -8.62
C GLU A 142 13.55 -10.20 -7.59
N PHE A 143 14.59 -10.97 -7.92
CA PHE A 143 15.68 -11.25 -6.99
C PHE A 143 16.47 -10.00 -6.61
N GLU A 144 16.72 -9.09 -7.56
CA GLU A 144 17.39 -7.81 -7.28
C GLU A 144 16.54 -6.91 -6.37
N LEU A 145 15.21 -6.92 -6.54
CA LEU A 145 14.28 -6.23 -5.65
C LEU A 145 14.35 -6.80 -4.22
N ILE A 146 14.22 -8.13 -4.08
CA ILE A 146 14.27 -8.80 -2.78
C ILE A 146 15.60 -8.53 -2.07
N LYS A 147 16.71 -8.58 -2.79
CA LYS A 147 18.03 -8.18 -2.30
C LYS A 147 18.04 -6.73 -1.82
N LYS A 148 17.49 -5.79 -2.61
CA LYS A 148 17.41 -4.37 -2.24
C LYS A 148 16.60 -4.18 -0.96
N LEU A 149 15.50 -4.91 -0.79
CA LEU A 149 14.66 -4.87 0.41
C LEU A 149 15.41 -5.36 1.66
N ALA A 150 16.13 -6.49 1.57
CA ALA A 150 16.94 -6.99 2.68
C ALA A 150 17.99 -5.97 3.15
N LEU A 151 18.58 -5.23 2.21
CA LEU A 151 19.58 -4.18 2.51
C LEU A 151 18.99 -2.94 3.18
N LEU A 152 17.68 -2.76 3.20
CA LEU A 152 17.04 -1.67 3.96
C LEU A 152 17.07 -1.92 5.47
N ASP A 153 17.31 -3.18 5.89
CA ASP A 153 17.42 -3.59 7.30
C ASP A 153 16.21 -3.17 8.16
N LYS A 154 15.01 -3.20 7.57
CA LYS A 154 13.76 -2.85 8.23
C LYS A 154 13.10 -4.10 8.79
N ASP A 155 12.94 -4.16 10.10
CA ASP A 155 12.39 -5.32 10.82
C ASP A 155 11.05 -5.83 10.22
N PHE A 156 10.19 -4.95 9.69
CA PHE A 156 8.85 -5.31 9.16
C PHE A 156 8.90 -6.04 7.83
N LEU A 157 10.09 -6.13 7.23
CA LEU A 157 10.31 -6.92 6.03
C LEU A 157 10.59 -8.39 6.36
N HIS A 158 10.79 -8.76 7.63
CA HIS A 158 11.13 -10.14 8.01
C HIS A 158 10.17 -11.17 7.42
N SER A 159 8.86 -11.02 7.62
CA SER A 159 7.88 -11.98 7.13
C SER A 159 7.80 -12.06 5.60
N CYS A 160 8.09 -10.96 4.91
CA CYS A 160 8.09 -10.91 3.44
C CYS A 160 9.35 -11.54 2.84
N LEU A 161 10.47 -11.52 3.57
CA LEU A 161 11.77 -11.97 3.06
C LEU A 161 12.14 -13.39 3.52
N ASP A 162 11.48 -13.91 4.56
CA ASP A 162 11.66 -15.27 5.08
C ASP A 162 10.92 -16.33 4.23
N ASP A 163 11.24 -16.36 2.93
CA ASP A 163 10.76 -17.35 1.98
C ASP A 163 11.91 -18.28 1.56
N GLU A 164 11.65 -19.59 1.51
CA GLU A 164 12.65 -20.60 1.12
C GLU A 164 13.33 -20.28 -0.22
N GLU A 165 12.59 -19.72 -1.18
CA GLU A 165 13.13 -19.27 -2.47
C GLU A 165 14.10 -18.10 -2.31
N TYR A 166 13.83 -17.17 -1.39
CA TYR A 166 14.65 -15.97 -1.20
C TYR A 166 15.86 -16.18 -0.29
N LEU A 167 15.82 -17.18 0.58
CA LEU A 167 16.94 -17.56 1.45
C LEU A 167 18.19 -18.03 0.68
N GLN A 168 18.08 -18.33 -0.62
CA GLN A 168 19.25 -18.58 -1.47
C GLN A 168 20.06 -17.30 -1.79
N ILE A 169 19.45 -16.12 -1.63
CA ILE A 169 20.12 -14.83 -1.79
C ILE A 169 20.91 -14.53 -0.52
N LYS A 170 22.23 -14.35 -0.66
CA LYS A 170 23.14 -14.18 0.49
C LYS A 170 22.71 -13.04 1.42
N GLU A 171 22.37 -11.88 0.86
CA GLU A 171 21.95 -10.70 1.61
C GLU A 171 20.66 -10.94 2.41
N VAL A 172 19.71 -11.68 1.84
CA VAL A 172 18.47 -12.06 2.53
C VAL A 172 18.76 -13.03 3.66
N ASN A 173 19.55 -14.07 3.40
CA ASN A 173 19.92 -15.06 4.42
C ASN A 173 20.70 -14.42 5.58
N ASP A 174 21.63 -13.51 5.29
CA ASP A 174 22.36 -12.74 6.30
C ASP A 174 21.39 -11.89 7.15
N TYR A 175 20.43 -11.21 6.50
CA TYR A 175 19.39 -10.42 7.16
C TYR A 175 18.50 -11.28 8.09
N ILE A 176 17.92 -12.38 7.60
CA ILE A 176 17.04 -13.25 8.40
C ILE A 176 17.77 -13.86 9.60
N ASN A 177 19.02 -14.33 9.39
CA ASN A 177 19.81 -14.90 10.47
C ASN A 177 20.20 -13.87 11.52
N ASP A 178 20.46 -12.62 11.13
CA ASP A 178 20.73 -11.55 12.10
C ASP A 178 19.48 -11.30 12.94
N LYS A 179 18.35 -10.99 12.29
CA LYS A 179 17.07 -10.71 12.98
C LYS A 179 16.65 -11.84 13.91
N THR A 180 16.73 -13.10 13.46
CA THR A 180 16.38 -14.28 14.27
C THR A 180 17.24 -14.43 15.54
N LYS A 181 18.51 -14.01 15.52
CA LYS A 181 19.37 -14.03 16.73
C LYS A 181 18.93 -12.99 17.77
N TRP A 182 18.47 -11.83 17.34
CA TRP A 182 17.93 -10.80 18.24
C TRP A 182 16.66 -11.30 18.97
N TRP A 183 15.74 -11.94 18.25
CA TRP A 183 14.51 -12.50 18.85
C TRP A 183 14.80 -13.60 19.89
N ASN A 184 15.81 -14.44 19.66
CA ASN A 184 16.17 -15.54 20.55
C ASN A 184 17.04 -15.14 21.76
N THR A 185 17.60 -13.93 21.79
CA THR A 185 18.47 -13.46 22.88
C THR A 185 17.82 -12.39 23.77
N GLY A 186 16.62 -11.93 23.41
CA GLY A 186 15.86 -10.89 24.12
C GLY A 186 14.66 -11.40 24.94
N SER A 187 14.64 -12.67 25.38
CA SER A 187 13.61 -13.22 26.28
C SER A 187 14.11 -13.40 27.71
#